data_AF-A0A813GT61-F1
#
_entry.id   AF-A0A813GT61-F1
#
_cell.length_a   1.000
_cell.length_b   1.000
_cell.length_c   1.000
_cell.angle_alpha   90.00
_cell.angle_beta   90.00
_cell.angle_gamma   90.00
#
_symmetry.space_group_name_H-M   'P 1'
#
loop_
_entity.id
_entity.type
_entity.pdbx_description
1 polymer ?
#
loop_
_entity_poly.entity_id
_entity_poly.type
_entity_poly.pdbx_seq_one_letter_code
_entity_poly.pdbx_strand_id
1 'polypeptide(L)'
;VTTRLLETHDVLLLLVPLMEKAPWVRKNRLNGKIEKFEEHKWQVVEADDEGRLPKLQTQVWLSIYNLVMDPECRSRYEMTSFRRENLLRLRRYINEVVVDQLPPLTNLHRTLEELSISGQFTGAGQSAVPALELDCRRAPKPGSSLNN
;
A
#
# COMPACT_ATOMS: atom_id res chain seq x y z
N VAL A 1 9.51 2.63 16.46
CA VAL A 1 8.04 2.45 16.56
C VAL A 1 7.58 1.22 15.78
N THR A 2 8.06 1.02 14.55
CA THR A 2 7.83 -0.16 13.69
C THR A 2 8.13 -1.50 14.38
N THR A 3 9.21 -1.57 15.17
CA THR A 3 9.62 -2.76 15.94
C THR A 3 8.52 -3.29 16.85
N ARG A 4 7.87 -2.44 17.65
CA ARG A 4 6.79 -2.86 18.56
C ARG A 4 5.51 -3.27 17.82
N LEU A 5 5.22 -2.61 16.69
CA LEU A 5 4.04 -2.94 15.88
C LEU A 5 4.17 -4.34 15.25
N LEU A 6 5.37 -4.71 14.82
CA LEU A 6 5.65 -6.01 14.21
C LEU A 6 5.86 -7.11 15.25
N GLU A 7 6.71 -6.86 16.25
CA GLU A 7 7.13 -7.88 17.22
C GLU A 7 6.14 -8.07 18.38
N THR A 8 5.44 -7.01 18.80
CA THR A 8 4.52 -7.07 19.96
C THR A 8 3.05 -7.16 19.56
N HIS A 9 2.66 -6.46 18.49
CA HIS A 9 1.25 -6.31 18.12
C HIS A 9 0.84 -7.06 16.86
N ASP A 10 1.78 -7.75 16.21
CA ASP A 10 1.52 -8.59 15.04
C ASP A 10 0.64 -7.85 14.01
N VAL A 11 0.96 -6.57 13.74
CA VAL A 11 0.03 -5.62 13.10
C VAL A 11 -0.51 -6.11 11.74
N LEU A 12 0.29 -6.85 10.97
CA LEU A 12 -0.15 -7.47 9.71
C LEU A 12 -1.32 -8.44 9.90
N LEU A 13 -1.37 -9.17 11.01
CA LEU A 13 -2.51 -10.03 11.36
C LEU A 13 -3.79 -9.23 11.60
N LEU A 14 -3.68 -7.98 12.04
CA LEU A 14 -4.82 -7.11 12.32
C LEU A 14 -5.30 -6.34 11.07
N LEU A 15 -4.39 -5.96 10.18
CA LEU A 15 -4.74 -5.18 8.99
C LEU A 15 -5.58 -5.99 7.99
N VAL A 16 -5.36 -7.31 7.90
CA VAL A 16 -6.16 -8.19 7.04
C VAL A 16 -7.65 -8.16 7.42
N PRO A 17 -8.09 -8.58 8.62
CA PRO A 17 -9.51 -8.56 8.99
C PRO A 17 -10.10 -7.16 9.00
N LEU A 18 -9.28 -6.11 9.20
CA LEU A 18 -9.72 -4.72 9.08
C LEU A 18 -10.11 -4.40 7.63
N MET A 19 -9.31 -4.81 6.64
CA MET A 19 -9.63 -4.68 5.22
C MET A 19 -10.88 -5.47 4.84
N GLU A 20 -11.09 -6.66 5.40
CA GLU A 20 -12.26 -7.48 5.11
C GLU A 20 -13.56 -6.87 5.63
N LYS A 21 -13.52 -6.31 6.85
CA LYS A 21 -14.68 -5.66 7.47
C LYS A 21 -14.96 -4.28 6.86
N ALA A 22 -13.91 -3.61 6.36
CA ALA A 22 -13.95 -2.27 5.81
C ALA A 22 -14.86 -1.31 6.62
N PRO A 23 -14.59 -1.10 7.92
CA PRO A 23 -15.50 -0.39 8.83
C PRO A 23 -15.72 1.09 8.48
N TRP A 24 -15.01 1.62 7.49
CA TRP A 24 -15.16 2.95 6.90
C TRP A 24 -16.16 2.99 5.74
N VAL A 25 -16.78 1.87 5.35
CA VAL A 25 -17.89 1.83 4.38
C VAL A 25 -19.11 1.23 5.05
N ARG A 26 -20.28 1.85 4.89
CA ARG A 26 -21.54 1.29 5.37
C ARG A 26 -22.68 1.60 4.42
N LYS A 27 -23.70 0.74 4.41
CA LYS A 27 -25.00 1.06 3.81
C LYS A 27 -25.92 1.56 4.91
N ASN A 28 -26.39 2.79 4.79
CA ASN A 28 -27.29 3.38 5.76
C ASN A 28 -28.67 2.71 5.64
N ARG A 29 -29.18 2.20 6.77
CA ARG A 29 -30.41 1.39 6.82
C ARG A 29 -31.68 2.19 6.57
N LEU A 30 -31.64 3.52 6.80
CA LEU A 30 -32.81 4.39 6.70
C LEU A 30 -33.05 4.85 5.25
N ASN A 31 -31.99 5.28 4.58
CA ASN A 31 -32.07 5.84 3.22
C ASN A 31 -31.56 4.88 2.13
N GLY A 32 -30.97 3.73 2.51
CA GLY A 32 -30.41 2.75 1.59
C GLY A 32 -29.12 3.18 0.88
N LYS A 33 -28.59 4.37 1.16
CA LYS A 33 -27.41 4.93 0.49
C LYS A 33 -26.10 4.40 1.07
N ILE A 34 -25.06 4.35 0.23
CA ILE A 34 -23.71 4.03 0.67
C ILE A 34 -23.08 5.28 1.28
N GLU A 35 -22.45 5.10 2.44
CA GLU A 35 -21.71 6.14 3.15
C GLU A 35 -20.26 5.68 3.37
N LYS A 36 -19.33 6.60 3.16
CA LYS A 36 -17.89 6.43 3.46
C LYS A 36 -17.50 7.33 4.63
N PHE A 37 -16.65 6.83 5.52
CA PHE A 37 -16.16 7.59 6.65
C PHE A 37 -14.93 8.39 6.25
N GLU A 38 -15.10 9.71 6.16
CA GLU A 38 -14.10 10.66 5.67
C GLU A 38 -14.13 11.91 6.53
N GLU A 39 -12.96 12.46 6.86
CA GLU A 39 -12.84 13.70 7.64
C GLU A 39 -13.62 13.66 8.97
N HIS A 40 -13.55 12.52 9.66
CA HIS A 40 -14.23 12.27 10.95
C HIS A 40 -15.77 12.30 10.89
N LYS A 41 -16.35 12.20 9.69
CA LYS A 41 -17.81 12.14 9.50
C LYS A 41 -18.20 11.10 8.46
N TRP A 42 -19.43 10.59 8.56
CA TRP A 42 -20.02 9.76 7.52
C TRP A 42 -20.54 10.65 6.39
N GLN A 43 -20.10 10.39 5.17
CA GLN A 43 -20.47 11.15 3.98
C GLN A 43 -21.18 10.22 3.01
N VAL A 44 -22.34 10.65 2.50
CA VAL A 44 -23.05 9.93 1.45
C VAL A 44 -22.23 10.00 0.17
N VAL A 45 -22.14 8.87 -0.52
CA VAL A 45 -21.38 8.75 -1.77
C VAL A 45 -22.37 8.85 -2.93
N GLU A 46 -22.08 9.75 -3.87
CA GLU A 46 -22.80 9.84 -5.14
C GLU A 46 -22.38 8.69 -6.06
N ALA A 47 -23.23 8.33 -7.03
CA ALA A 47 -23.03 7.15 -7.89
C ALA A 47 -21.65 7.14 -8.58
N ASP A 48 -21.20 8.31 -9.06
CA ASP A 48 -19.92 8.46 -9.76
C ASP A 48 -18.70 8.25 -8.84
N ASP A 49 -18.86 8.48 -7.53
CA ASP A 49 -17.79 8.36 -6.52
C ASP A 49 -17.83 7.01 -5.76
N GLU A 50 -18.75 6.10 -6.11
CA GLU A 50 -18.86 4.80 -5.44
C GLU A 50 -17.58 3.97 -5.58
N GLY A 51 -16.90 4.03 -6.73
CA GLY A 51 -15.63 3.34 -6.99
C GLY A 51 -14.41 3.97 -6.32
N ARG A 52 -14.49 5.23 -5.86
CA ARG A 52 -13.35 5.94 -5.25
C ARG A 52 -12.97 5.33 -3.91
N LEU A 53 -11.69 5.03 -3.69
CA LEU A 53 -11.25 4.47 -2.43
C LEU A 53 -11.31 5.50 -1.30
N PRO A 54 -11.83 5.13 -0.12
CA PRO A 54 -11.68 5.91 1.11
C PRO A 54 -10.20 6.14 1.44
N LYS A 55 -9.88 7.31 2.00
CA LYS A 55 -8.53 7.66 2.47
C LYS A 55 -8.03 6.62 3.48
N LEU A 56 -8.88 6.20 4.42
CA LEU A 56 -8.53 5.17 5.40
C LEU A 56 -8.18 3.84 4.73
N GLN A 57 -8.96 3.40 3.74
CA GLN A 57 -8.67 2.19 2.98
C GLN A 57 -7.31 2.27 2.28
N THR A 58 -7.03 3.43 1.68
CA THR A 58 -5.74 3.72 1.04
C THR A 58 -4.60 3.64 2.04
N GLN A 59 -4.74 4.24 3.22
CA GLN A 59 -3.70 4.17 4.26
C GLN A 59 -3.44 2.75 4.75
N VAL A 60 -4.47 1.93 4.90
CA VAL A 60 -4.32 0.52 5.29
C VAL A 60 -3.58 -0.25 4.20
N TRP A 61 -3.93 -0.05 2.93
CA TRP A 61 -3.22 -0.67 1.80
C TRP A 61 -1.75 -0.28 1.75
N LEU A 62 -1.43 1.01 1.88
CA LEU A 62 -0.05 1.50 1.89
C LEU A 62 0.72 0.99 3.11
N SER A 63 0.06 0.84 4.26
CA SER A 63 0.67 0.24 5.45
C SER A 63 1.05 -1.22 5.20
N ILE A 64 0.14 -2.02 4.61
CA ILE A 64 0.43 -3.41 4.24
C ILE A 64 1.57 -3.45 3.23
N TYR A 65 1.52 -2.63 2.18
CA TYR A 65 2.57 -2.54 1.18
C TYR A 65 3.93 -2.29 1.82
N ASN A 66 4.06 -1.27 2.67
CA ASN A 66 5.33 -0.93 3.30
C ASN A 66 5.86 -2.08 4.16
N LEU A 67 5.01 -2.72 4.95
CA LEU A 67 5.43 -3.81 5.85
C LEU A 67 5.83 -5.08 5.08
N VAL A 68 5.18 -5.36 3.95
CA VAL A 68 5.37 -6.57 3.15
C VAL A 68 6.51 -6.40 2.13
N MET A 69 6.68 -5.20 1.59
CA MET A 69 7.66 -4.93 0.53
C MET A 69 9.01 -4.47 1.06
N ASP A 70 9.09 -3.94 2.29
CA ASP A 70 10.34 -3.49 2.91
C ASP A 70 11.22 -4.67 3.39
N PRO A 71 12.44 -4.83 2.86
CA PRO A 71 13.38 -5.87 3.30
C PRO A 71 13.68 -5.86 4.80
N GLU A 72 13.78 -4.69 5.43
CA GLU A 72 14.07 -4.59 6.87
C GLU A 72 12.89 -5.15 7.68
N CYS A 73 11.66 -4.78 7.33
CA CYS A 73 10.45 -5.31 7.94
C CYS A 73 10.37 -6.83 7.79
N ARG A 74 10.69 -7.36 6.61
CA ARG A 74 10.69 -8.82 6.35
C ARG A 74 11.73 -9.59 7.16
N SER A 75 12.92 -9.02 7.33
CA SER A 75 13.98 -9.67 8.11
C SER A 75 13.59 -9.85 9.58
N ARG A 76 12.73 -8.96 10.09
CA ARG A 76 12.24 -8.95 11.48
C ARG A 76 10.90 -9.68 11.64
N TYR A 77 10.09 -9.75 10.58
CA TYR A 77 8.77 -10.36 10.61
C TYR A 77 8.82 -11.82 10.14
N GLU A 78 8.85 -12.75 11.09
CA GLU A 78 8.81 -14.18 10.78
C GLU A 78 7.48 -14.56 10.10
N MET A 79 7.56 -14.98 8.84
CA MET A 79 6.42 -15.39 8.03
C MET A 79 6.06 -16.86 8.30
N THR A 80 5.33 -17.11 9.38
CA THR A 80 4.78 -18.44 9.69
C THR A 80 3.68 -18.82 8.71
N SER A 81 3.34 -20.11 8.62
CA SER A 81 2.24 -20.60 7.76
C SER A 81 0.92 -19.89 8.04
N PHE A 82 0.60 -19.66 9.32
CA PHE A 82 -0.62 -18.95 9.74
C PHE A 82 -0.64 -17.49 9.27
N ARG A 83 0.47 -16.76 9.46
CA ARG A 83 0.60 -15.36 9.02
C ARG A 83 0.52 -15.25 7.50
N ARG A 84 1.16 -16.19 6.78
CA ARG A 84 1.09 -16.30 5.32
C ARG A 84 -0.35 -16.50 4.85
N GLU A 85 -1.05 -17.50 5.38
CA GLU A 85 -2.43 -17.79 5.02
C GLU A 85 -3.34 -16.59 5.29
N ASN A 86 -3.15 -15.91 6.42
CA ASN A 86 -3.87 -14.68 6.70
C ASN A 86 -3.57 -13.59 5.66
N LEU A 87 -2.30 -13.36 5.31
CA LEU A 87 -1.94 -12.35 4.32
C LEU A 87 -2.49 -12.66 2.92
N LEU A 88 -2.47 -13.94 2.51
CA LEU A 88 -2.98 -14.38 1.20
C LEU A 88 -4.48 -14.15 1.01
N ARG A 89 -5.24 -13.92 2.10
CA ARG A 89 -6.65 -13.51 2.04
C ARG A 89 -6.83 -12.17 1.35
N LEU A 90 -5.82 -11.29 1.35
CA LEU A 90 -5.88 -9.96 0.74
C LEU A 90 -5.97 -9.98 -0.78
N ARG A 91 -5.52 -11.05 -1.44
CA ARG A 91 -5.48 -11.13 -2.91
C ARG A 91 -6.84 -10.82 -3.55
N ARG A 92 -7.92 -11.38 -2.99
CA ARG A 92 -9.29 -11.16 -3.48
C ARG A 92 -9.80 -9.72 -3.39
N TYR A 93 -9.10 -8.86 -2.62
CA TYR A 93 -9.46 -7.46 -2.43
C TYR A 93 -8.64 -6.50 -3.32
N ILE A 94 -7.63 -7.01 -4.03
CA ILE A 94 -6.89 -6.24 -5.02
C ILE A 94 -7.57 -6.45 -6.37
N ASN A 95 -8.33 -5.45 -6.80
CA ASN A 95 -9.03 -5.44 -8.09
C ASN A 95 -8.49 -4.32 -8.98
N GLU A 96 -8.94 -4.27 -10.24
CA GLU A 96 -8.49 -3.26 -11.22
C GLU A 96 -8.69 -1.83 -10.70
N VAL A 97 -9.83 -1.54 -10.08
CA VAL A 97 -10.14 -0.21 -9.51
C VAL A 97 -9.14 0.19 -8.41
N VAL A 98 -8.75 -0.77 -7.56
CA VAL A 98 -7.76 -0.58 -6.50
C VAL A 98 -6.38 -0.34 -7.09
N VAL A 99 -6.00 -1.09 -8.12
CA VAL A 99 -4.71 -0.97 -8.80
C VAL A 99 -4.60 0.34 -9.58
N ASP A 100 -5.66 0.76 -10.27
CA ASP A 100 -5.73 2.02 -11.01
C ASP A 100 -5.54 3.23 -10.08
N GLN A 101 -6.14 3.19 -8.89
CA GLN A 101 -6.00 4.25 -7.88
C GLN A 101 -4.70 4.16 -7.09
N LEU A 102 -4.11 2.96 -6.95
CA LEU A 102 -2.90 2.71 -6.16
C LEU A 102 -1.91 1.83 -6.95
N PRO A 103 -1.19 2.40 -7.94
CA PRO A 103 -0.27 1.65 -8.81
C PRO A 103 0.77 0.77 -8.07
N PRO A 104 1.31 1.14 -6.89
CA PRO A 104 2.20 0.26 -6.13
C PRO A 104 1.60 -1.09 -5.74
N LEU A 105 0.27 -1.21 -5.63
CA LEU A 105 -0.39 -2.45 -5.26
C LEU A 105 -0.28 -3.55 -6.32
N THR A 106 0.06 -3.21 -7.57
CA THR A 106 0.41 -4.21 -8.59
C THR A 106 1.58 -5.08 -8.15
N ASN A 107 2.62 -4.46 -7.56
CA ASN A 107 3.79 -5.19 -7.10
C ASN A 107 3.46 -6.04 -5.88
N LEU A 108 2.68 -5.49 -4.94
CA LEU A 108 2.18 -6.27 -3.79
C LEU A 108 1.37 -7.48 -4.24
N HIS A 109 0.46 -7.30 -5.20
CA HIS A 109 -0.37 -8.39 -5.72
C HIS A 109 0.50 -9.50 -6.31
N ARG A 110 1.48 -9.15 -7.17
CA ARG A 110 2.44 -10.11 -7.70
C ARG A 110 3.18 -10.85 -6.59
N THR A 111 3.70 -10.15 -5.59
CA THR A 111 4.41 -10.78 -4.46
C THR A 111 3.50 -11.73 -3.67
N LEU A 112 2.22 -11.40 -3.48
CA LEU A 112 1.26 -12.30 -2.84
C LEU A 112 0.96 -13.54 -3.69
N GLU A 113 0.90 -13.41 -5.02
CA GLU A 113 0.72 -14.54 -5.92
C GLU A 113 1.94 -15.49 -5.89
N GLU A 114 3.15 -14.93 -5.99
CA GLU A 114 4.40 -15.68 -5.87
C GLU A 114 4.50 -16.41 -4.52
N LEU A 115 4.11 -15.74 -3.43
CA LEU A 115 4.08 -16.32 -2.09
C LEU A 115 3.07 -17.48 -1.98
N SER A 116 1.96 -17.41 -2.71
CA SER A 116 0.95 -18.48 -2.73
C SER A 116 1.43 -19.75 -3.41
N ILE A 117 2.30 -19.61 -4.41
CA ILE A 117 2.85 -20.72 -5.21
C ILE A 117 4.11 -21.28 -4.53
N SER A 118 5.05 -20.41 -4.21
CA SER A 118 6.39 -20.79 -3.75
C SER A 118 6.43 -21.10 -2.25
N GLY A 119 5.42 -20.64 -1.49
CA GLY A 119 5.37 -20.75 -0.03
C GLY A 119 6.45 -19.92 0.70
N GLN A 120 7.35 -19.29 -0.05
CA GLN A 120 8.48 -18.48 0.41
C GLN A 120 8.33 -17.05 -0.05
N PHE A 121 8.84 -16.13 0.77
CA PHE A 121 8.79 -14.70 0.49
C PHE A 121 10.01 -14.27 -0.34
N THR A 122 9.96 -14.42 -1.66
CA THR A 122 11.03 -14.02 -2.58
C THR A 122 10.95 -12.52 -2.94
N GLY A 123 10.79 -11.65 -1.94
CA GLY A 123 10.76 -10.19 -2.18
C GLY A 123 12.14 -9.55 -2.43
N ALA A 124 13.19 -10.36 -2.50
CA ALA A 124 14.57 -9.92 -2.71
C ALA A 124 14.94 -10.10 -4.20
N GLY A 125 14.50 -9.17 -5.06
CA GLY A 125 14.94 -9.24 -6.46
C GLY A 125 14.13 -8.40 -7.43
N GLN A 126 13.98 -7.09 -7.17
CA GLN A 126 13.83 -6.02 -8.17
C GLN A 126 13.49 -4.69 -7.48
N SER A 127 14.46 -4.12 -6.77
CA SER A 127 14.49 -2.69 -6.46
C SER A 127 15.84 -2.12 -6.88
N ALA A 128 16.24 -2.40 -8.12
CA ALA A 128 17.17 -1.54 -8.84
C ALA A 128 16.31 -0.68 -9.76
N VAL A 129 15.77 0.42 -9.23
CA VAL A 129 15.47 1.55 -10.10
C VAL A 129 16.85 2.04 -10.54
N PRO A 130 17.22 1.98 -11.83
CA PRO A 130 18.45 2.62 -12.25
C PRO A 130 18.26 4.09 -11.90
N ALA A 131 19.21 4.61 -11.13
CA ALA A 131 19.26 6.02 -10.77
C ALA A 131 18.96 6.81 -12.04
N LEU A 132 17.84 7.54 -12.03
CA LEU A 132 17.64 8.63 -12.96
C LEU A 132 18.86 9.54 -12.76
N GLU A 133 19.79 9.46 -13.70
CA GLU A 133 20.80 10.48 -13.93
C GLU A 133 20.07 11.80 -14.13
N LEU A 134 19.80 12.51 -13.03
CA LEU A 134 19.82 13.95 -13.06
C LEU A 134 21.29 14.37 -13.01
N ASP A 135 21.97 14.17 -14.14
CA ASP A 135 23.16 14.96 -14.42
C ASP A 135 22.72 16.36 -14.86
N CYS A 136 22.17 17.10 -13.89
CA CYS A 136 21.88 18.53 -14.00
C CYS A 136 22.96 19.33 -13.26
N ARG A 137 24.24 18.97 -13.45
CA ARG A 137 25.34 19.92 -13.23
C ARG A 137 25.77 20.54 -14.56
N ARG A 138 24.96 21.53 -14.95
CA ARG A 138 25.41 22.84 -15.45
C ARG A 138 26.42 22.81 -16.61
N ALA A 139 25.86 22.87 -17.83
CA ALA A 139 26.54 23.24 -19.06
C ALA A 139 27.26 24.63 -18.98
N PRO A 140 28.22 24.92 -19.87
CA PRO A 140 29.20 26.01 -19.72
C PRO A 140 28.77 27.39 -20.28
N LYS A 141 29.39 28.44 -19.69
CA LYS A 141 29.67 29.87 -20.03
C LYS A 141 28.96 30.58 -21.21
N PRO A 142 28.68 31.90 -21.12
CA PRO A 142 29.63 32.91 -21.66
C PRO A 142 29.67 34.28 -20.92
N GLY A 143 30.76 35.06 -21.14
CA GLY A 143 30.69 36.53 -21.13
C GLY A 143 31.38 37.32 -20.00
N SER A 144 32.65 37.67 -20.23
CA SER A 144 33.28 39.00 -20.05
C SER A 144 32.82 39.96 -18.93
N SER A 145 33.78 40.41 -18.10
CA SER A 145 34.20 41.82 -18.12
C SER A 145 35.54 42.06 -17.42
N LEU A 146 36.34 42.92 -18.05
CA LEU A 146 37.52 43.57 -17.49
C LEU A 146 37.17 44.32 -16.20
N ASN A 147 38.16 44.47 -15.31
CA ASN A 147 38.62 45.74 -14.72
C ASN A 147 39.40 45.45 -13.42
N ASN A 148 40.73 45.57 -13.47
CA ASN A 148 41.54 46.65 -12.88
C ASN A 148 42.96 46.13 -12.64
#